data_AF-A0A066YRG7-F1
#
_entry.id   AF-A0A066YRG7-F1
#
_cell.length_a   1.000
_cell.length_b   1.000
_cell.length_c   1.000
_cell.angle_alpha   90.00
_cell.angle_beta   90.00
_cell.angle_gamma   90.00
#
_symmetry.space_group_name_H-M   'P 1'
#
loop_
_entity.id
_entity.type
_entity.pdbx_description
1 polymer ?
#
loop_
_entity_poly.entity_id
_entity_poly.type
_entity_poly.pdbx_seq_one_letter_code
_entity_poly.pdbx_strand_id
1 'polypeptide(L)'
;MNEKKAAAARPWRGALYALTVLLGCGVPVGLLAARFGGSEGVDLLHVVTPTAMVLVVALRFRTKAGGVAAFAAGALAFGLSFTGIDAVRAGALADRGEPVAATVTAVHPRSGSTLPSCELSRPDGTAIRYRLSPCSGPRAGSRVLVTADPEERQAPVVGVPDADTPLREAVGLLTALTALLLSLPLWAARRPQAG
;
A
#
# COMPACT_ATOMS: atom_id res chain seq x y z
N MET A 1 -30.69 38.89 -8.43
CA MET A 1 -30.07 37.95 -9.39
C MET A 1 -28.65 37.60 -8.94
N ASN A 2 -28.47 36.80 -7.87
CA ASN A 2 -27.12 36.35 -7.45
C ASN A 2 -27.07 35.04 -6.62
N GLU A 3 -28.20 34.46 -6.20
CA GLU A 3 -28.17 33.25 -5.35
C GLU A 3 -27.86 31.96 -6.09
N LYS A 4 -28.03 31.90 -7.42
CA LYS A 4 -27.75 30.68 -8.21
C LYS A 4 -26.25 30.36 -8.36
N LYS A 5 -25.35 31.32 -8.15
CA LYS A 5 -23.88 31.07 -8.26
C LYS A 5 -23.28 30.41 -7.01
N ALA A 6 -23.93 30.51 -5.84
CA ALA A 6 -23.37 29.98 -4.59
C ALA A 6 -23.47 28.44 -4.46
N ALA A 7 -24.40 27.79 -5.17
CA ALA A 7 -24.63 26.35 -5.04
C ALA A 7 -23.59 25.48 -5.77
N ALA A 8 -22.98 25.97 -6.86
CA ALA A 8 -22.06 25.20 -7.70
C ALA A 8 -20.66 25.00 -7.07
N ALA A 9 -20.26 25.82 -6.08
CA ALA A 9 -18.92 25.77 -5.49
C ALA A 9 -18.73 24.72 -4.37
N ARG A 10 -19.83 24.17 -3.81
CA ARG A 10 -19.79 23.24 -2.66
C ARG A 10 -19.25 21.82 -2.94
N PRO A 11 -19.50 21.16 -4.10
CA PRO A 11 -19.05 19.78 -4.31
C PRO A 11 -17.55 19.69 -4.60
N TRP A 12 -16.96 20.70 -5.22
CA TRP A 12 -15.53 20.75 -5.54
C TRP A 12 -14.64 20.72 -4.29
N ARG A 13 -15.06 21.42 -3.22
CA ARG A 13 -14.34 21.42 -1.93
C ARG A 13 -14.26 20.03 -1.30
N GLY A 14 -15.26 19.17 -1.52
CA GLY A 14 -15.25 17.79 -1.01
C GLY A 14 -14.24 16.90 -1.72
N ALA A 15 -14.15 17.00 -3.06
CA ALA A 15 -13.17 16.27 -3.84
C ALA A 15 -11.74 16.73 -3.55
N LEU A 16 -11.51 18.05 -3.46
CA LEU A 16 -10.23 18.61 -3.03
C LEU A 16 -9.83 18.11 -1.65
N TYR A 17 -10.74 18.13 -0.67
CA TYR A 17 -10.47 17.62 0.67
C TYR A 17 -10.10 16.13 0.66
N ALA A 18 -10.83 15.29 -0.08
CA ALA A 18 -10.51 13.87 -0.22
C ALA A 18 -9.13 13.65 -0.88
N LEU A 19 -8.77 14.47 -1.86
CA LEU A 19 -7.45 14.44 -2.50
C LEU A 19 -6.34 14.89 -1.55
N THR A 20 -6.58 15.95 -0.77
CA THR A 20 -5.62 16.42 0.25
C THR A 20 -5.43 15.37 1.35
N VAL A 21 -6.50 14.68 1.78
CA VAL A 21 -6.40 13.56 2.72
C VAL A 21 -5.63 12.39 2.10
N LEU A 22 -5.90 12.05 0.83
CA LEU A 22 -5.15 11.01 0.11
C LEU A 22 -3.65 11.32 0.12
N LEU A 23 -3.26 12.52 -0.30
CA LEU A 23 -1.86 12.92 -0.40
C LEU A 23 -1.22 13.09 0.97
N GLY A 24 -1.94 13.74 1.89
CA GLY A 24 -1.47 14.01 3.25
C GLY A 24 -1.29 12.77 4.11
N CYS A 25 -2.07 11.70 3.86
CA CYS A 25 -1.85 10.40 4.51
C CYS A 25 -0.91 9.50 3.70
N GLY A 26 -1.05 9.50 2.37
CA GLY A 26 -0.29 8.61 1.49
C GLY A 26 1.20 8.92 1.43
N VAL A 27 1.59 10.20 1.39
CA VAL A 27 3.01 10.59 1.30
C VAL A 27 3.78 10.22 2.58
N PRO A 28 3.31 10.54 3.80
CA PRO A 28 3.98 10.11 5.02
C PRO A 28 4.02 8.59 5.16
N VAL A 29 2.94 7.88 4.80
CA VAL A 29 2.93 6.40 4.83
C VAL A 29 3.96 5.83 3.87
N GLY A 30 4.07 6.37 2.65
CA GLY A 30 5.09 5.96 1.68
C GLY A 30 6.51 6.24 2.17
N LEU A 31 6.75 7.41 2.77
CA LEU A 31 8.05 7.75 3.39
C LEU A 31 8.38 6.86 4.58
N LEU A 32 7.41 6.57 5.45
CA LEU A 32 7.57 5.66 6.58
C LEU A 32 7.80 4.23 6.11
N ALA A 33 7.09 3.76 5.08
CA ALA A 33 7.33 2.44 4.48
C ALA A 33 8.73 2.36 3.85
N ALA A 34 9.18 3.43 3.17
CA ALA A 34 10.53 3.51 2.62
C ALA A 34 11.60 3.50 3.72
N ARG A 35 11.30 4.06 4.90
CA ARG A 35 12.24 4.16 6.02
C ARG A 35 12.21 3.00 7.01
N PHE A 36 11.06 2.33 7.19
CA PHE A 36 10.83 1.33 8.22
C PHE A 36 10.27 0.01 7.67
N GLY A 37 10.40 -0.21 6.36
CA GLY A 37 9.77 -1.30 5.61
C GLY A 37 9.80 -2.64 6.33
N GLY A 38 8.61 -3.17 6.65
CA GLY A 38 8.44 -4.47 7.28
C GLY A 38 8.41 -4.49 8.82
N SER A 39 8.38 -3.34 9.50
CA SER A 39 8.06 -3.30 10.93
C SER A 39 6.55 -3.44 11.18
N GLU A 40 6.15 -4.12 12.26
CA GLU A 40 4.74 -4.33 12.63
C GLU A 40 3.95 -3.02 12.77
N GLY A 41 4.63 -1.90 13.07
CA GLY A 41 4.00 -0.57 13.12
C GLY A 41 3.49 -0.08 11.76
N VAL A 42 4.11 -0.50 10.66
CA VAL A 42 3.70 -0.14 9.29
C VAL A 42 2.44 -0.89 8.89
N ASP A 43 2.26 -2.14 9.37
CA ASP A 43 1.04 -2.93 9.14
C ASP A 43 -0.22 -2.26 9.72
N LEU A 44 -0.08 -1.61 10.88
CA LEU A 44 -1.19 -0.90 11.55
C LEU A 44 -1.62 0.36 10.77
N LEU A 45 -0.66 1.05 10.13
CA LEU A 45 -0.91 2.20 9.26
C LEU A 45 -1.68 1.83 7.97
N HIS A 46 -1.62 0.56 7.53
CA HIS A 46 -2.35 0.08 6.34
C HIS A 46 -3.85 -0.03 6.55
N VAL A 47 -4.32 -0.21 7.78
CA VAL A 47 -5.75 -0.27 8.08
C VAL A 47 -6.33 1.14 8.20
N VAL A 48 -5.60 2.06 8.82
CA VAL A 48 -6.12 3.39 9.17
C VAL A 48 -6.42 4.24 7.92
N THR A 49 -5.55 4.21 6.92
CA THR A 49 -5.65 5.06 5.72
C THR A 49 -6.90 4.78 4.86
N PRO A 50 -7.19 3.52 4.44
CA PRO A 50 -8.40 3.22 3.69
C PRO A 50 -9.67 3.45 4.52
N THR A 51 -9.65 3.16 5.83
CA THR A 51 -10.80 3.42 6.71
C THR A 51 -11.11 4.92 6.81
N ALA A 52 -10.09 5.77 6.97
CA ALA A 52 -10.27 7.22 6.97
C ALA A 52 -10.85 7.72 5.63
N MET A 53 -10.37 7.19 4.51
CA MET A 53 -10.89 7.55 3.19
C MET A 53 -12.37 7.15 3.02
N VAL A 54 -12.73 5.93 3.40
CA VAL A 54 -14.12 5.44 3.38
C VAL A 54 -15.02 6.35 4.22
N LEU A 55 -14.59 6.69 5.44
CA LEU A 55 -15.33 7.59 6.33
C LEU A 55 -15.52 8.98 5.72
N VAL A 56 -14.48 9.59 5.17
CA VAL A 56 -14.55 10.92 4.54
C VAL A 56 -15.53 10.91 3.36
N VAL A 57 -15.45 9.92 2.47
CA VAL A 57 -16.33 9.84 1.30
C VAL A 57 -17.78 9.54 1.73
N ALA A 58 -17.99 8.58 2.62
CA ALA A 58 -19.32 8.17 3.08
C ALA A 58 -20.04 9.30 3.85
N LEU A 59 -19.33 10.02 4.74
CA LEU A 59 -19.91 11.13 5.49
C LEU A 59 -20.27 12.31 4.60
N ARG A 60 -19.48 12.57 3.54
CA ARG A 60 -19.69 13.71 2.64
C ARG A 60 -20.76 13.45 1.59
N PHE A 61 -20.89 12.22 1.12
CA PHE A 61 -21.83 11.82 0.07
C PHE A 61 -22.84 10.80 0.61
N ARG A 62 -23.78 11.26 1.46
CA ARG A 62 -24.86 10.45 2.05
C ARG A 62 -25.92 10.04 1.03
N THR A 63 -25.52 9.31 0.00
CA THR A 63 -26.41 8.82 -1.05
C THR A 63 -26.01 7.41 -1.46
N LYS A 64 -26.92 6.65 -2.10
CA LYS A 64 -26.60 5.31 -2.62
C LYS A 64 -25.34 5.30 -3.50
N ALA A 65 -25.24 6.21 -4.48
CA ALA A 65 -24.01 6.32 -5.30
C ALA A 65 -22.78 6.78 -4.51
N GLY A 66 -22.96 7.61 -3.46
CA GLY A 66 -21.87 7.99 -2.57
C GLY A 66 -21.34 6.82 -1.74
N GLY A 67 -22.22 5.89 -1.35
CA GLY A 67 -21.83 4.62 -0.73
C GLY A 67 -21.04 3.73 -1.68
N VAL A 68 -21.49 3.57 -2.93
CA VAL A 68 -20.73 2.82 -3.97
C VAL A 68 -19.36 3.45 -4.21
N ALA A 69 -19.30 4.79 -4.32
CA ALA A 69 -18.05 5.52 -4.46
C ALA A 69 -17.13 5.35 -3.25
N ALA A 70 -17.65 5.39 -2.02
CA ALA A 70 -16.88 5.17 -0.80
C ALA A 70 -16.29 3.75 -0.77
N PHE A 71 -17.08 2.75 -1.15
CA PHE A 71 -16.60 1.37 -1.24
C PHE A 71 -15.50 1.22 -2.31
N ALA A 72 -15.72 1.75 -3.51
CA ALA A 72 -14.72 1.72 -4.58
C ALA A 72 -13.42 2.45 -4.19
N ALA A 73 -13.54 3.62 -3.56
CA ALA A 73 -12.38 4.37 -3.06
C ALA A 73 -11.64 3.59 -1.96
N GLY A 74 -12.36 2.95 -1.04
CA GLY A 74 -11.79 2.09 -0.01
C GLY A 74 -11.05 0.89 -0.59
N ALA A 75 -11.65 0.20 -1.56
CA ALA A 75 -11.04 -0.95 -2.23
C ALA A 75 -9.76 -0.56 -3.00
N LEU A 76 -9.80 0.56 -3.73
CA LEU A 76 -8.63 1.09 -4.43
C LEU A 76 -7.52 1.54 -3.47
N ALA A 77 -7.87 2.24 -2.39
CA ALA A 77 -6.91 2.65 -1.37
C ALA A 77 -6.27 1.44 -0.68
N PHE A 78 -7.06 0.38 -0.42
CA PHE A 78 -6.56 -0.86 0.13
C PHE A 78 -5.59 -1.57 -0.84
N GLY A 79 -5.96 -1.71 -2.10
CA GLY A 79 -5.07 -2.28 -3.13
C GLY A 79 -3.77 -1.47 -3.30
N LEU A 80 -3.87 -0.13 -3.25
CA LEU A 80 -2.71 0.76 -3.32
C LEU A 80 -1.79 0.59 -2.11
N SER A 81 -2.35 0.38 -0.90
CA SER A 81 -1.54 0.08 0.29
C SER A 81 -0.70 -1.18 0.07
N PHE A 82 -1.28 -2.27 -0.43
CA PHE A 82 -0.54 -3.52 -0.68
C PHE A 82 0.54 -3.35 -1.76
N THR A 83 0.14 -2.93 -2.96
CA THR A 83 1.05 -2.80 -4.12
C THR A 83 2.12 -1.72 -3.93
N GLY A 84 1.79 -0.63 -3.24
CA GLY A 84 2.72 0.46 -2.98
C GLY A 84 3.88 0.06 -2.07
N ILE A 85 3.65 -0.78 -1.05
CA ILE A 85 4.72 -1.28 -0.18
C ILE A 85 5.66 -2.17 -0.98
N ASP A 86 5.08 -3.09 -1.78
CA ASP A 86 5.87 -4.01 -2.59
C ASP A 86 6.73 -3.24 -3.59
N ALA A 87 6.19 -2.17 -4.19
CA ALA A 87 6.94 -1.28 -5.07
C ALA A 87 8.07 -0.55 -4.35
N VAL A 88 7.81 0.03 -3.17
CA VAL A 88 8.82 0.73 -2.36
C VAL A 88 9.91 -0.23 -1.88
N ARG A 89 9.54 -1.44 -1.46
CA ARG A 89 10.48 -2.47 -1.02
C ARG A 89 11.33 -2.97 -2.18
N ALA A 90 10.72 -3.24 -3.33
CA ALA A 90 11.43 -3.65 -4.54
C ALA A 90 12.40 -2.57 -5.01
N GLY A 91 11.98 -1.30 -5.02
CA GLY A 91 12.84 -0.16 -5.37
C GLY A 91 14.00 0.02 -4.39
N ALA A 92 13.75 -0.02 -3.08
CA ALA A 92 14.81 0.10 -2.07
C ALA A 92 15.85 -1.02 -2.17
N LEU A 93 15.42 -2.24 -2.48
CA LEU A 93 16.30 -3.38 -2.70
C LEU A 93 17.03 -3.32 -4.04
N ALA A 94 16.42 -2.76 -5.09
CA ALA A 94 17.09 -2.54 -6.37
C ALA A 94 18.21 -1.47 -6.23
N ASP A 95 17.98 -0.43 -5.44
CA ASP A 95 18.92 0.67 -5.26
C ASP A 95 20.07 0.36 -4.29
N ARG A 96 19.77 -0.34 -3.18
CA ARG A 96 20.68 -0.49 -2.03
C ARG A 96 20.88 -1.94 -1.60
N GLY A 97 20.27 -2.91 -2.28
CA GLY A 97 20.38 -4.30 -1.94
C GLY A 97 21.71 -4.91 -2.37
N GLU A 98 22.33 -5.65 -1.48
CA GLU A 98 23.51 -6.47 -1.79
C GLU A 98 23.17 -7.97 -1.67
N PRO A 99 23.79 -8.83 -2.49
CA PRO A 99 23.62 -10.26 -2.38
C PRO A 99 24.31 -10.78 -1.11
N VAL A 100 23.53 -11.38 -0.21
CA VAL A 100 24.00 -11.99 1.04
C VAL A 100 23.72 -13.49 1.02
N ALA A 101 24.76 -14.28 1.23
CA ALA A 101 24.60 -15.71 1.47
C ALA A 101 24.06 -15.93 2.89
N ALA A 102 22.96 -16.67 3.02
CA ALA A 102 22.32 -16.94 4.30
C ALA A 102 21.94 -18.42 4.44
N THR A 103 21.83 -18.90 5.67
CA THR A 103 21.36 -20.24 6.00
C THR A 103 20.01 -20.14 6.68
N VAL A 104 19.04 -20.94 6.23
CA VAL A 104 17.72 -21.01 6.87
C VAL A 104 17.86 -21.69 8.22
N THR A 105 17.59 -20.98 9.31
CA THR A 105 17.68 -21.53 10.68
C THR A 105 16.37 -22.16 11.12
N ALA A 106 15.24 -21.54 10.78
CA ALA A 106 13.91 -22.03 11.11
C ALA A 106 12.91 -21.68 9.99
N VAL A 107 11.90 -22.54 9.83
CA VAL A 107 10.76 -22.31 8.93
C VAL A 107 9.50 -22.26 9.79
N HIS A 108 8.84 -21.11 9.77
CA HIS A 108 7.64 -20.85 10.55
C HIS A 108 6.40 -20.87 9.65
N PRO A 109 5.41 -21.74 9.91
CA PRO A 109 4.10 -21.61 9.30
C PRO A 109 3.47 -20.31 9.80
N ARG A 110 3.00 -19.46 8.90
CA ARG A 110 2.37 -18.20 9.27
C ARG A 110 0.91 -18.45 9.62
N SER A 111 0.51 -18.19 10.87
CA SER A 111 -0.89 -18.28 11.26
C SER A 111 -1.73 -17.35 10.38
N GLY A 112 -2.70 -17.92 9.65
CA GLY A 112 -3.56 -17.16 8.72
C GLY A 112 -2.99 -16.88 7.33
N SER A 113 -1.84 -17.42 6.95
CA SER A 113 -1.28 -17.33 5.58
C SER A 113 -0.77 -18.69 5.12
N THR A 114 -1.04 -19.04 3.86
CA THR A 114 -0.54 -20.28 3.25
C THR A 114 0.96 -20.25 2.98
N LEU A 115 1.56 -19.06 2.95
CA LEU A 115 2.97 -18.87 2.65
C LEU A 115 3.80 -18.89 3.95
N PRO A 116 4.76 -19.82 4.10
CA PRO A 116 5.64 -19.88 5.25
C PRO A 116 6.66 -18.73 5.25
N SER A 117 7.23 -18.47 6.43
CA SER A 117 8.32 -17.50 6.63
C SER A 117 9.57 -18.21 7.15
N CYS A 118 10.75 -17.71 6.81
CA CYS A 118 12.02 -18.29 7.24
C CYS A 118 12.84 -17.32 8.07
N GLU A 119 13.48 -17.82 9.12
CA GLU A 119 14.56 -17.15 9.80
C GLU A 119 15.88 -17.49 9.11
N LEU A 120 16.75 -16.48 8.97
CA LEU A 120 18.01 -16.59 8.25
C LEU A 120 19.16 -16.21 9.16
N SER A 121 20.29 -16.90 9.03
CA SER A 121 21.57 -16.49 9.60
C SER A 121 22.62 -16.30 8.51
N ARG A 122 23.49 -15.31 8.70
CA ARG A 122 24.68 -15.09 7.87
C ARG A 122 25.72 -16.20 8.11
N PRO A 123 26.76 -16.31 7.27
CA PRO A 123 27.79 -17.34 7.41
C PRO A 123 28.61 -17.20 8.70
N ASP A 124 28.66 -16.00 9.27
CA ASP A 124 29.28 -15.71 10.58
C ASP A 124 28.41 -16.10 11.77
N GLY A 125 27.20 -16.64 11.53
CA GLY A 125 26.25 -17.04 12.56
C GLY A 125 25.34 -15.92 13.06
N THR A 126 25.49 -14.68 12.58
CA THR A 126 24.60 -13.58 12.97
C THR A 126 23.21 -13.78 12.36
N ALA A 127 22.17 -13.66 13.19
CA ALA A 127 20.79 -13.72 12.71
C ALA A 127 20.48 -12.45 11.90
N ILE A 128 19.82 -12.60 10.75
CA ILE A 128 19.28 -11.45 10.02
C ILE A 128 17.94 -11.08 10.66
N ARG A 129 17.79 -9.80 11.00
CA ARG A 129 16.71 -9.30 11.85
C ARG A 129 15.32 -9.62 11.34
N TYR A 130 15.10 -9.53 10.03
CA TYR A 130 13.80 -9.72 9.42
C TYR A 130 13.67 -11.13 8.83
N ARG A 131 12.48 -11.72 8.95
CA ARG A 131 12.16 -13.01 8.35
C ARG A 131 11.96 -12.88 6.85
N LEU A 132 12.44 -13.86 6.10
CA LEU A 132 12.16 -13.98 4.68
C LEU A 132 10.72 -14.46 4.48
N SER A 133 9.91 -13.68 3.77
CA SER A 133 8.54 -14.05 3.40
C SER A 133 8.19 -13.49 2.01
N PRO A 134 7.63 -14.31 1.11
CA PRO A 134 7.39 -15.75 1.26
C PRO A 134 8.68 -16.56 1.20
N CYS A 135 8.73 -17.69 1.93
CA CYS A 135 9.84 -18.64 1.90
C CYS A 135 9.38 -20.03 1.42
N SER A 136 8.97 -20.12 0.16
CA SER A 136 8.47 -21.38 -0.42
C SER A 136 9.62 -22.26 -0.91
N GLY A 137 9.84 -23.42 -0.28
CA GLY A 137 10.74 -24.47 -0.77
C GLY A 137 11.92 -24.81 0.17
N PRO A 138 12.72 -23.84 0.64
CA PRO A 138 13.87 -24.10 1.49
C PRO A 138 13.48 -24.75 2.83
N ARG A 139 14.32 -25.68 3.29
CA ARG A 139 14.22 -26.30 4.63
C ARG A 139 15.25 -25.69 5.57
N ALA A 140 15.06 -25.85 6.88
CA ALA A 140 16.11 -25.52 7.85
C ALA A 140 17.43 -26.22 7.48
N GLY A 141 18.54 -25.48 7.55
CA GLY A 141 19.88 -25.87 7.10
C GLY A 141 20.19 -25.54 5.64
N SER A 142 19.21 -25.14 4.83
CA SER A 142 19.45 -24.80 3.42
C SER A 142 20.22 -23.49 3.30
N ARG A 143 21.25 -23.46 2.44
CA ARG A 143 21.89 -22.21 2.03
C ARG A 143 21.08 -21.56 0.92
N VAL A 144 20.79 -20.28 1.09
CA VAL A 144 20.06 -19.45 0.13
C VAL A 144 20.86 -18.18 -0.12
N LEU A 145 20.75 -17.65 -1.33
CA LEU A 145 21.18 -16.29 -1.60
C LEU A 145 19.96 -15.38 -1.38
N VAL A 146 20.12 -14.25 -0.71
CA VAL A 146 19.07 -13.24 -0.56
C VAL A 146 19.62 -11.88 -0.95
N THR A 147 18.76 -10.97 -1.41
CA THR A 147 19.15 -9.57 -1.51
C THR A 147 18.76 -8.89 -0.21
N ALA A 148 19.73 -8.26 0.46
CA ALA A 148 19.50 -7.54 1.70
C ALA A 148 20.02 -6.11 1.62
N ASP A 149 19.27 -5.14 2.11
CA ASP A 149 19.73 -3.75 2.22
C ASP A 149 20.42 -3.49 3.57
N PRO A 150 21.03 -2.30 3.80
CA PRO A 150 21.68 -1.97 5.07
C PRO A 150 20.75 -1.95 6.29
N GLU A 151 19.43 -1.88 6.07
CA GLU A 151 18.41 -1.99 7.11
C GLU A 151 17.98 -3.45 7.32
N GLU A 152 18.64 -4.41 6.67
CA GLU A 152 18.40 -5.85 6.69
C GLU A 152 17.04 -6.30 6.13
N ARG A 153 16.39 -5.45 5.33
CA ARG A 153 15.19 -5.83 4.57
C ARG A 153 15.60 -6.82 3.49
N GLN A 154 14.79 -7.85 3.26
CA GLN A 154 15.13 -8.95 2.35
C GLN A 154 14.15 -9.09 1.19
N ALA A 155 14.60 -9.58 0.04
CA ALA A 155 13.75 -10.24 -0.96
C ALA A 155 14.29 -11.65 -1.29
N PRO A 156 13.39 -12.62 -1.57
CA PRO A 156 13.81 -13.96 -1.97
C PRO A 156 14.57 -13.90 -3.29
N VAL A 157 15.73 -14.57 -3.40
CA VAL A 157 16.37 -14.74 -4.70
C VAL A 157 15.64 -15.83 -5.47
N VAL A 158 14.74 -15.37 -6.33
CA VAL A 158 14.52 -15.94 -7.66
C VAL A 158 14.42 -14.74 -8.61
N GLY A 159 15.55 -14.33 -9.19
CA GLY A 159 15.64 -13.17 -10.09
C GLY A 159 15.86 -11.81 -9.39
N VAL A 160 16.30 -10.81 -10.16
CA VAL A 160 16.28 -9.40 -9.75
C VAL A 160 14.81 -9.02 -9.49
N PRO A 161 14.46 -8.42 -8.33
CA PRO A 161 13.10 -7.96 -8.10
C PRO A 161 12.69 -7.05 -9.25
N ASP A 162 11.62 -7.42 -9.96
CA ASP A 162 11.03 -6.53 -10.96
C ASP A 162 10.39 -5.37 -10.21
N ALA A 163 11.11 -4.26 -10.11
CA ALA A 163 10.63 -3.04 -9.48
C ALA A 163 9.56 -2.34 -10.34
N ASP A 164 9.51 -2.62 -11.64
CA ASP A 164 8.65 -1.91 -12.59
C ASP A 164 7.20 -2.38 -12.49
N THR A 165 6.96 -3.68 -12.35
CA THR A 165 5.60 -4.24 -12.26
C THR A 165 4.81 -3.70 -11.06
N PRO A 166 5.27 -3.81 -9.80
CA PRO A 166 4.52 -3.30 -8.65
C PRO A 166 4.38 -1.77 -8.70
N LEU A 167 5.36 -1.06 -9.27
CA LEU A 167 5.27 0.38 -9.49
C LEU A 167 4.17 0.73 -10.50
N ARG A 168 4.08 0.03 -11.63
CA ARG A 168 3.01 0.24 -12.64
C ARG A 168 1.63 -0.05 -12.06
N GLU A 169 1.49 -1.11 -11.28
CA GLU A 169 0.23 -1.43 -10.60
C GLU A 169 -0.17 -0.33 -9.60
N ALA A 170 0.77 0.11 -8.76
CA ALA A 170 0.55 1.20 -7.81
C ALA A 170 0.16 2.51 -8.52
N VAL A 171 0.85 2.86 -9.61
CA VAL A 171 0.52 4.05 -10.43
C VAL A 171 -0.87 3.92 -11.04
N GLY A 172 -1.22 2.73 -11.57
CA GLY A 172 -2.55 2.46 -12.12
C GLY A 172 -3.66 2.62 -11.09
N LEU A 173 -3.49 2.05 -9.90
CA LEU A 173 -4.43 2.16 -8.78
C LEU A 173 -4.57 3.60 -8.28
N LEU A 174 -3.47 4.34 -8.15
CA LEU A 174 -3.48 5.75 -7.76
C LEU A 174 -4.22 6.61 -8.79
N THR A 175 -3.98 6.35 -10.08
CA THR A 175 -4.64 7.06 -11.19
C THR A 175 -6.14 6.79 -11.18
N ALA A 176 -6.56 5.52 -11.03
CA ALA A 176 -7.96 5.14 -10.93
C ALA A 176 -8.65 5.80 -9.71
N LEU A 177 -7.98 5.81 -8.55
CA LEU A 177 -8.50 6.43 -7.34
C LEU A 177 -8.66 7.94 -7.50
N THR A 178 -7.68 8.61 -8.11
CA THR A 178 -7.72 10.05 -8.36
C THR A 178 -8.84 10.40 -9.35
N ALA A 179 -8.97 9.66 -10.45
CA ALA A 179 -10.05 9.84 -11.42
C ALA A 179 -11.43 9.64 -10.77
N LEU A 180 -11.58 8.61 -9.92
CA LEU A 180 -12.81 8.37 -9.16
C LEU A 180 -13.15 9.57 -8.28
N LEU A 181 -12.21 10.05 -7.46
CA LEU A 181 -12.42 11.18 -6.54
C LEU A 181 -12.76 12.47 -7.28
N LEU A 182 -12.07 12.76 -8.39
CA LEU A 182 -12.34 13.93 -9.23
C LEU A 182 -13.68 13.84 -9.98
N SER A 183 -14.20 12.64 -10.20
CA SER A 183 -15.50 12.45 -10.84
C SER A 183 -16.68 12.68 -9.88
N LEU A 184 -16.52 12.48 -8.57
CA LEU A 184 -17.61 12.58 -7.58
C LEU A 184 -18.45 13.87 -7.65
N PRO A 185 -17.86 15.07 -7.85
CA PRO A 185 -18.63 16.30 -8.01
C PRO A 185 -19.60 16.26 -9.20
N LEU A 186 -19.19 15.63 -10.32
CA LEU A 186 -20.03 15.52 -11.53
C LEU A 186 -21.25 14.62 -11.28
N TRP A 187 -21.07 13.57 -10.47
CA TRP A 187 -22.13 12.62 -10.12
C TRP A 187 -23.12 13.25 -9.15
N ALA A 188 -22.63 14.07 -8.22
CA ALA A 188 -23.46 14.84 -7.31
C ALA A 188 -24.31 15.89 -8.05
N ALA A 189 -23.76 16.51 -9.11
CA ALA A 189 -24.45 17.53 -9.90
C ALA A 189 -25.57 16.97 -10.81
N ARG A 190 -25.48 15.70 -11.22
CA ARG A 190 -26.45 15.07 -12.14
C ARG A 190 -27.74 14.59 -11.48
N ARG A 191 -27.91 14.74 -10.16
CA ARG A 191 -29.12 14.26 -9.50
C ARG A 191 -30.25 15.28 -9.54
N PRO A 192 -31.43 14.92 -10.05
CA PRO A 192 -32.63 15.72 -9.84
C PRO A 192 -32.90 15.78 -8.33
N GLN A 193 -33.23 16.97 -7.83
CA GLN A 193 -33.75 17.12 -6.47
C GLN A 193 -34.98 16.22 -6.36
N ALA A 194 -34.94 15.25 -5.45
CA ALA A 194 -36.14 14.51 -5.09
C ALA A 194 -37.11 15.54 -4.51
N GLY A 195 -38.16 15.85 -5.27
CA GLY A 195 -39.31 16.63 -4.82
C GLY A 195 -40.18 15.81 -3.87
#